data_AF-A0A9E6W9H1-F1
#
_entry.id   AF-A0A9E6W9H1-F1
#
_cell.length_a   1.000
_cell.length_b   1.000
_cell.length_c   1.000
_cell.angle_alpha   90.00
_cell.angle_beta   90.00
_cell.angle_gamma   90.00
#
_symmetry.space_group_name_H-M   'P 1'
#
loop_
_entity.id
_entity.type
_entity.pdbx_description
1 polymer ?
#
loop_
_entity_poly.entity_id
_entity_poly.type
_entity_poly.pdbx_seq_one_letter_code
_entity_poly.pdbx_strand_id
1 'polypeptide(L)'
;TLLYDPNGVIHPPTRNDINIFKVDATKTAVEMGNPKVFNMIVFGSYLKVKPILTLDNVEKGLQKSLPERYHNTIPLNLAAIKKGQEIVESVLEV
;
A
#
# COMPACT_ATOMS: atom_id res chain seq x y z
N THR A 1 -9.20 -9.79 8.67
CA THR A 1 -7.98 -9.51 7.90
C THR A 1 -7.19 -8.41 8.57
N LEU A 2 -5.87 -8.56 8.68
CA LEU A 2 -4.92 -7.56 9.16
C LEU A 2 -3.81 -7.38 8.12
N LEU A 3 -3.54 -6.14 7.74
CA LEU A 3 -2.32 -5.76 7.00
C LEU A 3 -1.44 -4.97 7.97
N TYR A 4 -0.15 -5.27 8.03
CA TYR A 4 0.79 -4.51 8.87
C TYR A 4 2.14 -4.30 8.20
N ASP A 5 2.79 -3.20 8.57
CA ASP A 5 4.21 -2.96 8.29
C ASP A 5 5.04 -3.44 9.50
N PRO A 6 6.08 -4.27 9.31
CA PRO A 6 6.89 -4.75 10.42
C PRO A 6 7.79 -3.67 11.06
N ASN A 7 7.99 -2.52 10.42
CA ASN A 7 8.79 -1.42 10.95
C ASN A 7 8.20 -0.91 12.26
N GLY A 8 8.97 -1.06 13.35
CA GLY A 8 8.55 -0.68 14.70
C GLY A 8 7.64 -1.69 15.41
N VAL A 9 7.32 -2.83 14.80
CA VAL A 9 6.52 -3.90 15.42
C VAL A 9 7.45 -4.88 16.13
N ILE A 10 7.52 -4.79 17.46
CA ILE A 10 8.35 -5.67 18.31
C ILE A 10 7.74 -7.07 18.43
N HIS A 11 6.42 -7.15 18.54
CA HIS A 11 5.67 -8.40 18.65
C HIS A 11 4.74 -8.55 17.44
N PRO A 12 5.12 -9.39 16.46
CA PRO A 12 4.27 -9.66 15.31
C PRO A 12 2.91 -10.25 15.73
N PRO A 13 1.84 -10.07 14.91
CA PRO A 13 0.53 -10.64 15.20
C PRO A 13 0.58 -12.17 15.34
N THR A 14 -0.01 -12.71 16.41
CA THR A 14 -0.04 -14.15 16.71
C THR A 14 -1.43 -14.77 16.58
N ARG A 15 -2.44 -13.95 16.25
CA ARG A 15 -3.81 -14.43 16.03
C ARG A 15 -3.87 -15.42 14.88
N ASN A 16 -4.71 -16.44 15.01
CA ASN A 16 -4.89 -17.49 14.02
C ASN A 16 -6.32 -17.56 13.44
N ASP A 17 -7.18 -16.59 13.78
CA ASP A 17 -8.59 -16.53 13.40
C ASP A 17 -8.86 -15.47 12.31
N ILE A 18 -7.80 -14.88 11.75
CA ILE A 18 -7.88 -13.87 10.68
C ILE A 18 -6.73 -14.02 9.70
N ASN A 19 -6.95 -13.61 8.45
CA ASN A 19 -5.87 -13.48 7.46
C ASN A 19 -4.92 -12.36 7.88
N ILE A 20 -3.62 -12.64 7.86
CA ILE A 20 -2.54 -11.71 8.21
C ILE A 20 -1.64 -11.55 7.00
N PHE A 21 -1.40 -10.29 6.63
CA PHE A 21 -0.52 -9.92 5.55
C PHE A 21 0.52 -8.92 6.06
N LYS A 22 1.75 -9.07 5.60
CA LYS A 22 2.89 -8.19 5.92
C LYS A 22 3.25 -7.37 4.68
N VAL A 23 3.60 -6.11 4.91
CA VAL A 23 3.99 -5.17 3.84
C VAL A 23 5.18 -4.35 4.31
N ASP A 24 6.34 -4.49 3.68
CA ASP A 24 7.55 -3.70 3.99
C ASP A 24 7.45 -2.24 3.49
N ALA A 25 6.32 -1.56 3.74
CA ALA A 25 5.96 -0.30 3.12
C ALA A 25 6.91 0.85 3.49
N THR A 26 7.38 0.92 4.73
CA THR A 26 8.31 1.95 5.22
C THR A 26 9.64 1.82 4.51
N LYS A 27 10.19 0.61 4.48
CA LYS A 27 11.44 0.31 3.78
C LYS A 27 11.32 0.66 2.30
N THR A 28 10.27 0.18 1.64
CA THR A 28 10.05 0.46 0.22
C THR A 28 9.84 1.94 -0.07
N ALA A 29 9.14 2.70 0.78
CA ALA A 29 8.97 4.14 0.58
C ALA A 29 10.32 4.90 0.62
N VAL A 30 11.22 4.47 1.51
CA VAL A 30 12.59 5.00 1.60
C VAL A 30 13.40 4.62 0.36
N GLU A 31 13.34 3.36 -0.09
CA GLU A 31 14.03 2.87 -1.30
C GLU A 31 13.53 3.56 -2.58
N MET A 32 12.26 3.96 -2.63
CA MET A 32 11.69 4.77 -3.72
C MET A 32 12.13 6.24 -3.67
N GLY A 33 12.94 6.64 -2.68
CA GLY A 33 13.43 8.01 -2.52
C GLY A 33 12.35 9.01 -2.07
N ASN A 34 11.16 8.55 -1.71
CA ASN A 34 10.08 9.42 -1.24
C ASN A 34 9.28 8.77 -0.11
N PRO A 35 9.68 8.97 1.16
CA PRO A 35 8.97 8.45 2.32
C PRO A 35 7.48 8.84 2.38
N LYS A 36 7.06 9.94 1.71
CA LYS A 36 5.65 10.37 1.68
C LYS A 36 4.74 9.40 0.92
N VAL A 37 5.28 8.49 0.11
CA VAL A 37 4.49 7.50 -0.64
C VAL A 37 4.15 6.25 0.18
N PHE A 38 4.57 6.17 1.44
CA PHE A 38 4.28 5.06 2.36
C PHE A 38 2.80 4.63 2.33
N ASN A 39 1.87 5.58 2.49
CA ASN A 39 0.44 5.28 2.52
C ASN A 39 -0.07 4.70 1.19
N MET A 40 0.55 5.08 0.08
CA MET A 40 0.18 4.56 -1.24
C MET A 40 0.61 3.11 -1.42
N ILE A 41 1.77 2.73 -0.86
CA ILE A 41 2.24 1.34 -0.85
C ILE A 41 1.30 0.48 0.00
N VAL A 42 0.92 0.94 1.20
CA VAL A 42 -0.07 0.26 2.04
C VAL A 42 -1.42 0.13 1.31
N PHE A 43 -1.87 1.19 0.65
CA PHE A 43 -3.13 1.16 -0.11
C PHE A 43 -3.09 0.17 -1.28
N GLY A 44 -2.00 0.13 -2.04
CA GLY A 44 -1.82 -0.85 -3.11
C GLY A 44 -1.85 -2.28 -2.60
N SER A 45 -1.17 -2.54 -1.47
CA SER A 45 -1.19 -3.84 -0.79
C SER A 45 -2.61 -4.24 -0.40
N TYR A 46 -3.38 -3.30 0.16
CA TYR A 46 -4.77 -3.51 0.49
C TYR A 46 -5.61 -3.86 -0.75
N LEU A 47 -5.44 -3.15 -1.87
CA LEU A 47 -6.18 -3.43 -3.10
C LEU A 47 -5.84 -4.79 -3.72
N LYS A 48 -4.61 -5.29 -3.52
CA LYS A 48 -4.24 -6.64 -3.95
C LYS A 48 -5.01 -7.71 -3.16
N VAL A 49 -5.16 -7.51 -1.84
CA VAL A 49 -5.91 -8.42 -0.95
C VAL A 49 -7.42 -8.26 -1.12
N LYS A 50 -7.89 -7.04 -1.36
CA LYS A 50 -9.30 -6.66 -1.52
C LYS A 50 -9.46 -5.81 -2.78
N PRO A 51 -9.70 -6.42 -3.96
CA PRO A 51 -9.74 -5.72 -5.25
C PRO A 51 -11.06 -4.97 -5.46
N ILE A 52 -11.33 -3.98 -4.60
CA ILE A 52 -12.55 -3.16 -4.63
C ILE A 52 -12.46 -1.99 -5.62
N LEU A 53 -11.25 -1.65 -6.07
CA LEU A 53 -10.98 -0.57 -7.03
C LEU A 53 -9.93 -1.03 -8.05
N THR A 54 -10.10 -0.59 -9.29
CA THR A 54 -9.07 -0.69 -10.34
C THR A 54 -8.09 0.47 -10.26
N LEU A 55 -6.89 0.33 -10.84
CA LEU A 55 -5.94 1.44 -10.91
C LEU A 55 -6.49 2.64 -11.68
N ASP A 56 -7.26 2.42 -12.74
CA ASP A 56 -7.92 3.49 -13.50
C ASP A 56 -8.91 4.28 -12.64
N ASN A 57 -9.67 3.60 -11.77
CA ASN A 57 -10.58 4.26 -10.84
C ASN A 57 -9.80 5.10 -9.81
N VAL A 58 -8.65 4.59 -9.34
CA VAL A 58 -7.78 5.32 -8.42
C VAL A 58 -7.17 6.56 -9.09
N GLU A 59 -6.66 6.44 -10.32
CA GLU A 59 -6.10 7.57 -11.06
C GLU A 59 -7.13 8.68 -11.26
N LYS A 60 -8.34 8.33 -11.72
CA LYS A 60 -9.45 9.29 -11.85
C LYS A 60 -9.80 9.93 -10.51
N GLY A 61 -9.80 9.14 -9.43
CA GLY A 61 -10.03 9.60 -8.08
C GLY A 61 -8.98 10.62 -7.62
N LEU A 62 -7.70 10.36 -7.90
CA LEU A 62 -6.59 11.27 -7.59
C LEU A 62 -6.66 12.56 -8.41
N GLN A 63 -6.92 12.47 -9.71
CA GLN A 63 -7.09 13.64 -10.59
C GLN A 63 -8.23 14.56 -10.09
N LYS A 64 -9.34 13.97 -9.63
CA LYS A 64 -10.48 14.72 -9.10
C LYS A 64 -10.22 15.31 -7.70
N SER A 65 -9.47 14.60 -6.85
CA SER A 65 -9.30 14.98 -5.44
C SER A 65 -8.13 15.93 -5.21
N LEU A 66 -7.10 15.86 -6.06
CA LEU A 66 -5.91 16.70 -5.95
C LEU A 66 -6.07 17.99 -6.74
N PRO A 67 -5.65 19.14 -6.18
CA PRO A 67 -5.44 20.36 -6.96
C PRO A 67 -4.47 20.11 -8.13
N GLU A 68 -4.70 20.78 -9.26
CA GLU A 68 -3.92 20.60 -10.50
C GLU A 68 -2.41 20.75 -10.31
N ARG A 69 -1.97 21.68 -9.45
CA ARG A 69 -0.55 21.87 -9.09
C ARG A 69 0.14 20.64 -8.49
N TYR A 70 -0.62 19.64 -8.02
CA TYR A 70 -0.11 18.38 -7.47
C TYR A 70 -0.31 17.19 -8.41
N HIS A 71 -0.89 17.38 -9.61
CA HIS A 71 -1.12 16.28 -10.56
C HIS A 71 0.19 15.65 -11.05
N ASN A 72 1.29 16.41 -11.05
CA ASN A 72 2.63 15.89 -11.29
C ASN A 72 3.06 14.78 -10.30
N THR A 73 2.42 14.66 -9.14
CA THR A 73 2.69 13.59 -8.17
C THR A 73 1.90 12.31 -8.44
N ILE A 74 0.86 12.34 -9.29
CA ILE A 74 -0.01 11.19 -9.56
C ILE A 74 0.78 9.99 -10.11
N PRO A 75 1.70 10.14 -11.09
CA PRO A 75 2.49 9.02 -11.59
C PRO A 75 3.29 8.32 -10.49
N LEU A 76 3.88 9.08 -9.57
CA LEU A 76 4.63 8.53 -8.44
C LEU A 76 3.70 7.79 -7.45
N ASN A 77 2.52 8.33 -7.17
CA ASN A 77 1.53 7.66 -6.31
C ASN A 77 1.07 6.34 -6.95
N LEU A 78 0.78 6.32 -8.25
CA LEU A 78 0.39 5.11 -8.97
C LEU A 78 1.51 4.06 -8.99
N ALA A 79 2.77 4.47 -9.15
CA ALA A 79 3.92 3.58 -9.05
C ALA A 79 4.04 2.97 -7.65
N ALA A 80 3.84 3.77 -6.59
CA ALA A 80 3.85 3.30 -5.21
C ALA A 80 2.70 2.32 -4.91
N ILE A 81 1.50 2.55 -5.45
CA ILE A 81 0.37 1.61 -5.36
C ILE A 81 0.70 0.28 -6.04
N LYS A 82 1.22 0.32 -7.28
CA LYS A 82 1.67 -0.89 -7.98
C LYS A 82 2.71 -1.64 -7.16
N LYS A 83 3.68 -0.92 -6.59
CA LYS A 83 4.69 -1.54 -5.73
C LYS A 83 4.08 -2.22 -4.51
N GLY A 84 3.10 -1.59 -3.85
CA GLY A 84 2.33 -2.22 -2.78
C GLY A 84 1.67 -3.54 -3.19
N GLN A 85 1.09 -3.59 -4.39
CA GLN A 85 0.47 -4.81 -4.92
C GLN A 85 1.47 -5.94 -5.15
N GLU A 86 2.74 -5.62 -5.42
CA GLU A 86 3.82 -6.59 -5.65
C GLU A 86 4.39 -7.16 -4.35
N ILE A 87 4.53 -6.32 -3.31
CA ILE A 87 5.30 -6.66 -2.10
C ILE A 87 4.45 -7.20 -0.95
N VAL A 88 3.13 -7.19 -1.07
CA VAL A 88 2.26 -7.75 -0.02
C VAL A 88 2.50 -9.25 0.11
N GLU A 89 2.89 -9.67 1.31
CA GLU A 89 3.19 -11.06 1.64
C GLU A 89 2.07 -11.62 2.52
N SER A 90 1.62 -12.83 2.18
CA SER A 90 0.70 -13.57 3.03
C SER A 90 1.45 -14.28 4.14
N VAL A 91 1.13 -13.95 5.39
CA VAL A 91 1.73 -14.58 6.59
C VAL A 91 0.84 -15.69 7.11
N LEU A 92 -0.48 -15.47 7.09
CA LEU A 92 -1.49 -16.45 7.45
C LEU A 92 -2.74 -16.22 6.63
N GLU A 93 -3.31 -17.28 6.08
CA GLU A 93 -4.66 -17.28 5.51
C GLU A 93 -5.48 -18.38 6.18
N VAL A 94 -6.70 -18.02 6.56
CA VAL A 94 -7.70 -18.91 7.17
C VAL A 94 -9.01 -18.83 6.43
#